data_AF-A0A2R6B611-F1
#
_entry.id   AF-A0A2R6B611-F1
#
_cell.length_a   1.000
_cell.length_b   1.000
_cell.length_c   1.000
_cell.angle_alpha   90.00
_cell.angle_beta   90.00
_cell.angle_gamma   90.00
#
_symmetry.space_group_name_H-M   'P 1'
#
loop_
_entity.id
_entity.type
_entity.pdbx_description
1 polymer ?
#
loop_
_entity_poly.entity_id
_entity_poly.type
_entity_poly.pdbx_seq_one_letter_code
_entity_poly.pdbx_strand_id
1 'polypeptide(L)'
;MLAFWKPYKRKTKRDQAMHWLLLMDLDGTLWDHKDISQVEPPYFLLKEGILSNEKGTTVRLYREAVDFVKWCKTKGAVTSTLSWNVERNARLALNTFGVDSLFDEHAIDYPTDKAELLLKVLQRLKNKGIVIHPRNIVYVDDRKIHIERIKNKVGEVIFVNIWGDVANYEEAKKLVQKAIFGG
;
A
#
# COMPACT_ATOMS: atom_id res chain seq x y z
N MET A 1 13.00 22.27 48.80
CA MET A 1 13.05 21.84 47.39
C MET A 1 12.04 20.71 47.21
N LEU A 2 10.85 21.02 46.68
CA LEU A 2 9.78 20.05 46.45
C LEU A 2 9.86 19.57 45.00
N ALA A 3 10.11 18.27 44.80
CA ALA A 3 10.09 17.64 43.49
C ALA A 3 8.65 17.33 43.07
N PHE A 4 8.19 17.94 41.97
CA PHE A 4 6.90 17.63 41.34
C PHE A 4 6.96 16.25 40.68
N TRP A 5 6.38 15.24 41.32
CA TRP A 5 6.08 13.96 40.67
C TRP A 5 4.82 14.13 39.83
N LYS A 6 4.96 14.19 38.49
CA LYS A 6 3.81 14.03 37.59
C LYS A 6 3.54 12.54 37.44
N PRO A 7 2.32 12.05 37.72
CA PRO A 7 2.01 10.65 37.49
C PRO A 7 2.11 10.33 35.99
N TYR A 8 2.87 9.29 35.66
CA TYR A 8 2.91 8.71 34.32
C TYR A 8 1.50 8.18 34.00
N LYS A 9 0.74 8.90 33.17
CA LYS A 9 -0.57 8.45 32.71
C LYS A 9 -0.39 7.17 31.91
N ARG A 10 -0.93 6.06 32.40
CA ARG A 10 -1.14 4.84 31.60
C ARG A 10 -2.01 5.23 30.41
N LYS A 11 -1.43 5.18 29.21
CA LYS A 11 -2.14 5.25 27.93
C LYS A 11 -3.34 4.30 27.98
N THR A 12 -4.53 4.82 27.70
CA THR A 12 -5.79 4.06 27.67
C THR A 12 -5.74 2.99 26.57
N LYS A 13 -6.65 2.01 26.57
CA LYS A 13 -6.80 1.06 25.43
C LYS A 13 -7.03 1.77 24.08
N ARG A 14 -7.51 3.02 24.08
CA ARG A 14 -7.63 3.90 22.90
C ARG A 14 -6.30 4.55 22.46
N ASP A 15 -5.31 4.63 23.35
CA ASP A 15 -3.99 5.22 23.08
C ASP A 15 -2.96 4.19 22.58
N GLN A 16 -3.33 2.90 22.52
CA GLN A 16 -2.68 2.00 21.59
C GLN A 16 -3.16 2.41 20.21
N ALA A 17 -2.31 3.10 19.45
CA ALA A 17 -2.60 3.45 18.07
C ALA A 17 -3.10 2.19 17.36
N MET A 18 -4.38 2.19 16.97
CA MET A 18 -4.94 1.12 16.16
C MET A 18 -4.18 1.16 14.84
N HIS A 19 -3.19 0.28 14.70
CA HIS A 19 -2.45 0.13 13.46
C HIS A 19 -3.46 -0.19 12.35
N TRP A 20 -3.30 0.49 11.23
CA TRP A 20 -4.06 0.26 10.03
C TRP A 20 -3.08 -0.02 8.89
N LEU A 21 -3.52 -0.82 7.93
CA LEU A 21 -2.69 -1.29 6.82
C LEU A 21 -3.15 -0.61 5.55
N LEU A 22 -2.23 0.00 4.83
CA LEU A 22 -2.43 0.34 3.43
C LEU A 22 -1.82 -0.76 2.56
N LEU A 23 -2.64 -1.29 1.65
CA LEU A 23 -2.25 -2.20 0.58
C LEU A 23 -2.40 -1.45 -0.74
N MET A 24 -1.28 -1.26 -1.44
CA MET A 24 -1.28 -0.68 -2.78
C MET A 24 -1.02 -1.75 -3.81
N ASP A 25 -1.93 -1.92 -4.76
CA ASP A 25 -1.58 -2.52 -6.03
C ASP A 25 -0.57 -1.63 -6.80
N LEU A 26 0.05 -2.19 -7.85
CA LEU A 26 1.10 -1.51 -8.62
C LEU A 26 0.66 -1.16 -10.05
N ASP A 27 0.36 -2.14 -10.89
CA ASP A 27 0.02 -1.91 -12.30
C ASP A 27 -1.33 -1.22 -12.44
N GLY A 28 -1.40 -0.12 -13.19
CA GLY A 28 -2.61 0.71 -13.29
C GLY A 28 -2.95 1.50 -12.01
N THR A 29 -2.29 1.20 -10.88
CA THR A 29 -2.56 1.80 -9.57
C THR A 29 -1.47 2.79 -9.17
N LEU A 30 -0.22 2.34 -8.97
CA LEU A 30 0.92 3.19 -8.63
C LEU A 30 1.54 3.85 -9.87
N TRP A 31 1.48 3.17 -11.01
CA TRP A 31 1.95 3.64 -12.31
C TRP A 31 0.96 3.30 -13.42
N ASP A 32 1.15 3.91 -14.59
CA ASP A 32 0.23 3.81 -15.73
C ASP A 32 0.32 2.51 -16.53
N HIS A 33 1.43 1.79 -16.42
CA HIS A 33 1.62 0.51 -17.10
C HIS A 33 0.75 -0.59 -16.47
N LYS A 34 0.21 -1.48 -17.32
CA LYS A 34 -0.76 -2.51 -16.91
C LYS A 34 -0.14 -3.88 -16.60
N ASP A 35 1.14 -4.05 -16.93
CA ASP A 35 1.89 -5.27 -16.60
C ASP A 35 3.41 -5.02 -16.58
N ILE A 36 3.96 -4.58 -15.43
CA ILE A 36 5.41 -4.36 -15.29
C ILE A 36 6.22 -5.66 -15.51
N SER A 37 5.60 -6.83 -15.38
CA SER A 37 6.27 -8.13 -15.56
C SER A 37 6.73 -8.34 -17.00
N GLN A 38 6.08 -7.69 -17.97
CA GLN A 38 6.47 -7.74 -19.39
C GLN A 38 7.50 -6.67 -19.78
N VAL A 39 7.75 -5.70 -18.91
CA VAL A 39 8.77 -4.68 -19.16
C VAL A 39 10.11 -5.25 -18.73
N GLU A 40 10.92 -5.68 -19.70
CA GLU A 40 12.21 -6.30 -19.41
C GLU A 40 13.21 -5.27 -18.86
N PRO A 41 13.87 -5.53 -17.72
CA PRO A 41 14.99 -4.71 -17.23
C PRO A 41 16.25 -4.88 -18.12
N PRO A 42 17.23 -3.96 -18.07
CA PRO A 42 17.39 -2.91 -17.07
C PRO A 42 16.42 -1.74 -17.24
N TYR A 43 16.05 -1.13 -16.11
CA TYR A 43 15.28 0.11 -16.09
C TYR A 43 16.20 1.29 -15.81
N PHE A 44 15.89 2.42 -16.43
CA PHE A 44 16.57 3.68 -16.21
C PHE A 44 15.54 4.80 -16.09
N LEU A 45 15.80 5.75 -15.20
CA LEU A 45 14.99 6.97 -15.12
C LEU A 45 15.27 7.84 -16.35
N LEU A 46 14.24 8.10 -17.15
CA LEU A 46 14.31 9.11 -18.22
C LEU A 46 14.20 10.52 -17.63
N LYS A 47 13.32 10.68 -16.64
CA LYS A 47 13.15 11.87 -15.81
C LYS A 47 12.36 11.52 -14.56
N GLU A 48 12.17 12.49 -13.68
CA GLU A 48 11.38 12.30 -12.47
C GLU A 48 10.01 11.66 -12.78
N GLY A 49 9.72 10.53 -12.12
CA GLY A 49 8.48 9.79 -12.27
C GLY A 49 8.29 9.05 -13.59
N ILE A 50 9.31 8.95 -14.45
CA ILE A 50 9.25 8.14 -15.69
C ILE A 50 10.49 7.28 -15.82
N LEU A 51 10.30 5.96 -15.86
CA LEU A 51 11.33 5.01 -16.24
C LEU A 51 11.15 4.55 -17.68
N SER A 52 12.21 4.02 -18.24
CA SER A 52 12.19 3.27 -19.49
C SER A 52 13.13 2.07 -19.43
N ASN A 53 13.01 1.17 -20.39
CA ASN A 53 13.94 0.07 -20.61
C ASN A 53 14.63 0.18 -21.97
N GLU A 54 15.56 -0.74 -22.26
CA GLU A 54 16.33 -0.75 -23.52
C GLU A 54 15.45 -0.85 -24.78
N LYS A 55 14.23 -1.39 -24.66
CA LYS A 55 13.27 -1.48 -25.75
C LYS A 55 12.47 -0.19 -25.97
N GLY A 56 12.73 0.86 -25.19
CA GLY A 56 12.02 2.13 -25.25
C GLY A 56 10.61 2.10 -24.66
N THR A 57 10.21 1.01 -23.99
CA THR A 57 8.95 0.98 -23.22
C THR A 57 9.07 1.97 -22.08
N THR A 58 8.05 2.79 -21.86
CA THR A 58 8.03 3.77 -20.76
C THR A 58 6.96 3.42 -19.75
N VAL A 59 7.26 3.70 -18.48
CA VAL A 59 6.31 3.54 -17.36
C VAL A 59 6.36 4.82 -16.54
N ARG A 60 5.20 5.37 -16.22
CA ARG A 60 5.06 6.63 -15.49
C ARG A 60 4.37 6.40 -14.16
N LEU A 61 5.00 6.88 -13.09
CA LEU A 61 4.36 6.96 -11.78
C LEU A 61 3.21 7.96 -11.81
N TYR A 62 2.11 7.60 -11.17
CA TYR A 62 1.14 8.57 -10.74
C TYR A 62 1.70 9.31 -9.52
N ARG A 63 2.07 10.58 -9.70
CA ARG A 63 2.57 11.41 -8.60
C ARG A 63 1.60 11.45 -7.42
N GLU A 64 0.30 11.52 -7.71
CA GLU A 64 -0.74 11.52 -6.69
C GLU A 64 -0.81 10.20 -5.91
N ALA A 65 -0.48 9.06 -6.53
CA ALA A 65 -0.39 7.78 -5.83
C ALA A 65 0.76 7.79 -4.81
N VAL A 66 1.92 8.32 -5.22
CA VAL A 66 3.09 8.47 -4.34
C VAL A 66 2.76 9.39 -3.16
N ASP A 67 2.12 10.53 -3.43
CA ASP A 67 1.72 11.49 -2.40
C ASP A 67 0.65 10.90 -1.46
N PHE A 68 -0.25 10.08 -1.98
CA PHE A 68 -1.24 9.34 -1.19
C PHE A 68 -0.56 8.34 -0.24
N VAL A 69 0.39 7.52 -0.71
CA VAL A 69 1.12 6.58 0.16
C VAL A 69 1.89 7.32 1.26
N LYS A 70 2.58 8.42 0.92
CA LYS A 70 3.26 9.28 1.89
C LYS A 70 2.29 9.81 2.93
N TRP A 71 1.14 10.34 2.51
CA TRP A 71 0.11 10.82 3.41
C TRP A 71 -0.36 9.71 4.37
N CYS A 72 -0.65 8.51 3.86
CA CYS A 72 -1.05 7.36 4.69
C CYS A 72 0.02 7.03 5.75
N LYS A 73 1.32 7.03 5.39
CA LYS A 73 2.41 6.84 6.37
C LYS A 73 2.41 7.93 7.44
N THR A 74 2.24 9.20 7.07
CA THR A 74 2.16 10.30 8.08
C THR A 74 0.98 10.15 9.03
N LYS A 75 -0.05 9.38 8.64
CA LYS A 75 -1.22 9.04 9.46
C LYS A 75 -1.08 7.69 10.17
N GLY A 76 0.12 7.13 10.25
CA GLY A 76 0.42 5.93 11.01
C GLY A 76 0.04 4.62 10.32
N ALA A 77 -0.16 4.63 9.00
CA ALA A 77 -0.31 3.37 8.26
C ALA A 77 0.99 2.57 8.29
N VAL A 78 0.88 1.26 8.49
CA VAL A 78 1.85 0.33 7.92
C VAL A 78 1.54 0.22 6.44
N THR A 79 2.53 0.38 5.57
CA THR A 79 2.33 0.34 4.11
C THR A 79 2.90 -0.93 3.51
N SER A 80 2.14 -1.57 2.61
CA SER A 80 2.60 -2.71 1.85
C SER A 80 2.16 -2.60 0.41
N THR A 81 2.96 -3.13 -0.51
CA THR A 81 2.43 -3.48 -1.83
C THR A 81 1.52 -4.70 -1.70
N LEU A 82 0.56 -4.87 -2.60
CA LEU A 82 -0.20 -6.09 -2.80
C LEU A 82 -0.44 -6.28 -4.31
N SER A 83 0.57 -6.82 -4.99
CA SER A 83 0.61 -6.89 -6.44
C SER A 83 0.78 -8.30 -6.98
N TRP A 84 0.25 -8.53 -8.17
CA TRP A 84 0.32 -9.80 -8.87
C TRP A 84 1.29 -9.69 -10.06
N ASN A 85 2.59 -9.68 -9.75
CA ASN A 85 3.67 -9.48 -10.72
C ASN A 85 4.83 -10.45 -10.49
N VAL A 86 5.71 -10.56 -11.49
CA VAL A 86 7.07 -11.07 -11.28
C VAL A 86 7.80 -10.14 -10.32
N GLU A 87 8.13 -10.64 -9.12
CA GLU A 87 8.68 -9.83 -8.02
C GLU A 87 9.93 -9.05 -8.44
N ARG A 88 10.87 -9.69 -9.16
CA ARG A 88 12.11 -9.05 -9.62
C ARG A 88 11.82 -7.78 -10.41
N ASN A 89 10.89 -7.82 -11.36
CA ASN A 89 10.57 -6.70 -12.24
C ASN A 89 9.95 -5.56 -11.42
N ALA A 90 8.92 -5.86 -10.63
CA ALA A 90 8.25 -4.85 -9.82
C ALA A 90 9.19 -4.21 -8.79
N ARG A 91 10.04 -4.99 -8.09
CA ARG A 91 11.03 -4.46 -7.13
C ARG A 91 12.09 -3.61 -7.81
N LEU A 92 12.59 -4.01 -8.98
CA LEU A 92 13.53 -3.19 -9.75
C LEU A 92 12.89 -1.86 -10.18
N ALA A 93 11.62 -1.88 -10.59
CA ALA A 93 10.90 -0.66 -10.95
C ALA A 93 10.71 0.27 -9.74
N LEU A 94 10.25 -0.25 -8.60
CA LEU A 94 10.11 0.51 -7.35
C LEU A 94 11.42 1.17 -6.90
N ASN A 95 12.53 0.41 -6.99
CA ASN A 95 13.87 0.92 -6.69
C ASN A 95 14.31 2.00 -7.68
N THR A 96 14.12 1.77 -8.98
CA THR A 96 14.51 2.72 -10.04
C THR A 96 13.73 4.02 -9.90
N PHE A 97 12.44 3.95 -9.55
CA PHE A 97 11.62 5.10 -9.24
C PHE A 97 11.98 5.81 -7.93
N GLY A 98 12.78 5.20 -7.06
CA GLY A 98 13.11 5.75 -5.73
C GLY A 98 11.94 5.73 -4.75
N VAL A 99 10.99 4.79 -4.91
CA VAL A 99 9.77 4.70 -4.08
C VAL A 99 9.66 3.39 -3.29
N ASP A 100 10.62 2.47 -3.39
CA ASP A 100 10.67 1.21 -2.62
C ASP A 100 10.54 1.48 -1.11
N SER A 101 11.28 2.48 -0.59
CA SER A 101 11.27 2.86 0.83
C SER A 101 9.95 3.44 1.35
N LEU A 102 8.96 3.68 0.48
CA LEU A 102 7.61 4.05 0.92
C LEU A 102 6.85 2.86 1.49
N PHE A 103 7.29 1.63 1.24
CA PHE A 103 6.63 0.41 1.68
C PHE A 103 7.40 -0.25 2.82
N ASP A 104 6.71 -0.56 3.92
CA ASP A 104 7.29 -1.29 5.05
C ASP A 104 7.34 -2.81 4.77
N GLU A 105 6.49 -3.28 3.85
CA GLU A 105 6.38 -4.65 3.39
C GLU A 105 6.20 -4.70 1.87
N HIS A 106 6.66 -5.78 1.24
CA HIS A 106 6.28 -6.10 -0.13
C HIS A 106 5.53 -7.43 -0.15
N ALA A 107 4.30 -7.40 -0.67
CA ALA A 107 3.59 -8.58 -1.12
C ALA A 107 3.46 -8.47 -2.64
N ILE A 108 4.43 -9.05 -3.34
CA ILE A 108 4.50 -9.09 -4.80
C ILE A 108 4.84 -10.51 -5.16
N ASP A 109 3.94 -11.18 -5.87
CA ASP A 109 4.19 -12.54 -6.34
C ASP A 109 3.23 -12.88 -7.48
N TYR A 110 3.67 -13.77 -8.36
CA TYR A 110 2.88 -14.41 -9.40
C TYR A 110 3.36 -15.87 -9.49
N PRO A 111 2.46 -16.87 -9.43
CA PRO A 111 1.01 -16.79 -9.60
C PRO A 111 0.19 -16.72 -8.30
N THR A 112 0.81 -16.51 -7.14
CA THR A 112 0.12 -16.58 -5.83
C THR A 112 -1.07 -15.62 -5.73
N ASP A 113 -2.17 -16.11 -5.18
CA ASP A 113 -3.40 -15.35 -4.93
C ASP A 113 -3.17 -14.16 -3.97
N LYS A 114 -3.68 -12.96 -4.28
CA LYS A 114 -3.51 -11.76 -3.46
C LYS A 114 -4.01 -11.94 -2.03
N ALA A 115 -5.09 -12.69 -1.81
CA ALA A 115 -5.57 -12.95 -0.46
C ALA A 115 -4.59 -13.79 0.37
N GLU A 116 -3.84 -14.71 -0.25
CA GLU A 116 -2.79 -15.49 0.42
C GLU A 116 -1.55 -14.64 0.71
N LEU A 117 -1.18 -13.76 -0.21
CA LEU A 117 -0.12 -12.78 0.03
C LEU A 117 -0.46 -11.86 1.21
N LEU A 118 -1.70 -11.36 1.28
CA LEU A 118 -2.15 -10.54 2.40
C LEU A 118 -2.09 -11.31 3.72
N LEU A 119 -2.53 -12.57 3.78
CA LEU A 119 -2.40 -13.39 4.99
C LEU A 119 -0.93 -13.54 5.43
N LYS A 120 0.00 -13.72 4.48
CA LYS A 120 1.44 -13.74 4.78
C LYS A 120 1.92 -12.40 5.35
N VAL A 121 1.49 -11.27 4.79
CA VAL A 121 1.80 -9.92 5.34
C VAL A 121 1.27 -9.79 6.76
N LEU A 122 0.00 -10.10 6.99
CA LEU A 122 -0.62 -10.01 8.32
C LEU A 122 0.09 -10.91 9.35
N GLN A 123 0.53 -12.10 8.94
CA GLN A 123 1.31 -12.98 9.81
C GLN A 123 2.69 -12.40 10.15
N ARG A 124 3.40 -11.80 9.18
CA ARG A 124 4.67 -11.11 9.43
C ARG A 124 4.50 -9.92 10.37
N LEU A 125 3.45 -9.12 10.19
CA LEU A 125 3.13 -8.00 11.08
C LEU A 125 2.79 -8.49 12.50
N LYS A 126 2.00 -9.55 12.62
CA LYS A 126 1.68 -10.18 13.91
C LYS A 126 2.95 -10.65 14.63
N ASN A 127 3.90 -11.24 13.91
CA ASN A 127 5.19 -11.65 14.47
C ASN A 127 6.04 -10.45 14.96
N LYS A 128 5.82 -9.26 14.40
CA LYS A 128 6.41 -7.98 14.85
C LYS A 128 5.61 -7.32 15.99
N GLY A 129 4.57 -7.97 16.52
CA GLY A 129 3.69 -7.43 17.56
C GLY A 129 2.62 -6.46 17.04
N ILE A 130 2.44 -6.35 15.73
CA ILE A 130 1.46 -5.48 15.08
C ILE A 130 0.26 -6.33 14.63
N VAL A 131 -0.88 -6.16 15.29
CA VAL A 131 -2.14 -6.83 14.92
C VAL A 131 -3.06 -5.82 14.25
N ILE A 132 -3.52 -6.14 13.04
CA ILE A 132 -4.39 -5.29 12.25
C ILE A 132 -5.73 -5.99 12.05
N HIS A 133 -6.80 -5.33 12.47
CA HIS A 133 -8.15 -5.81 12.25
C HIS A 133 -8.55 -5.62 10.77
N PRO A 134 -9.29 -6.54 10.12
CA PRO A 134 -9.65 -6.43 8.70
C PRO A 134 -10.29 -5.09 8.31
N ARG A 135 -11.17 -4.56 9.16
CA ARG A 135 -11.80 -3.23 8.97
C ARG A 135 -10.83 -2.04 8.99
N ASN A 136 -9.59 -2.25 9.44
CA ASN A 136 -8.50 -1.26 9.41
C ASN A 136 -7.53 -1.53 8.25
N ILE A 137 -7.90 -2.37 7.30
CA ILE A 137 -7.13 -2.60 6.08
C ILE A 137 -7.78 -1.80 4.96
N VAL A 138 -7.00 -0.92 4.36
CA VAL A 138 -7.34 -0.22 3.12
C VAL A 138 -6.60 -0.89 1.97
N TYR A 139 -7.33 -1.29 0.94
CA TYR A 139 -6.77 -1.86 -0.28
C TYR A 139 -7.15 -0.99 -1.47
N VAL A 140 -6.14 -0.50 -2.18
CA VAL A 140 -6.28 0.32 -3.38
C VAL A 140 -5.86 -0.50 -4.60
N ASP A 141 -6.76 -0.62 -5.57
CA ASP A 141 -6.54 -1.36 -6.81
C ASP A 141 -7.45 -0.79 -7.91
N ASP A 142 -6.97 -0.78 -9.16
CA ASP A 142 -7.76 -0.33 -10.31
C ASP A 142 -8.80 -1.40 -10.74
N ARG A 143 -8.65 -2.64 -10.28
CA ARG A 143 -9.50 -3.78 -10.64
C ARG A 143 -10.18 -4.41 -9.43
N LYS A 144 -11.45 -4.76 -9.60
CA LYS A 144 -12.25 -5.42 -8.56
C LYS A 144 -12.02 -6.94 -8.46
N ILE A 145 -11.25 -7.54 -9.36
CA ILE A 145 -11.24 -9.02 -9.55
C ILE A 145 -10.72 -9.81 -8.34
N HIS A 146 -9.95 -9.18 -7.45
CA HIS A 146 -9.35 -9.85 -6.29
C HIS A 146 -10.13 -9.62 -4.98
N ILE A 147 -11.05 -8.65 -4.95
CA ILE A 147 -11.64 -8.18 -3.68
C ILE A 147 -12.51 -9.23 -3.00
N GLU A 148 -13.33 -9.97 -3.75
CA GLU A 148 -14.22 -10.97 -3.16
C GLU A 148 -13.44 -12.06 -2.42
N ARG A 149 -12.36 -12.53 -3.04
CA ARG A 149 -11.50 -13.56 -2.43
C ARG A 149 -10.74 -13.04 -1.21
N ILE A 150 -10.31 -11.78 -1.24
CA ILE A 150 -9.73 -11.11 -0.06
C ILE A 150 -10.76 -11.05 1.07
N LYS A 151 -11.98 -10.57 0.80
CA LYS A 151 -13.04 -10.48 1.82
C LYS A 151 -13.39 -11.85 2.41
N ASN A 152 -13.45 -12.88 1.58
CA ASN A 152 -13.77 -14.25 2.02
C ASN A 152 -12.69 -14.85 2.93
N LYS A 153 -11.40 -14.59 2.68
CA LYS A 153 -10.29 -15.17 3.45
C LYS A 153 -9.84 -14.31 4.63
N VAL A 154 -9.88 -13.00 4.50
CA VAL A 154 -9.32 -12.04 5.46
C VAL A 154 -10.41 -11.36 6.29
N GLY A 155 -11.61 -11.22 5.75
CA GLY A 155 -12.72 -10.46 6.33
C GLY A 155 -12.92 -9.11 5.66
N GLU A 156 -13.87 -8.33 6.16
CA GLU A 156 -14.26 -7.07 5.52
C GLU A 156 -13.14 -6.03 5.58
N VAL A 157 -12.63 -5.66 4.42
CA VAL A 157 -11.62 -4.62 4.19
C VAL A 157 -12.24 -3.39 3.52
N ILE A 158 -11.62 -2.24 3.69
CA ILE A 158 -11.98 -1.01 2.96
C ILE A 158 -11.34 -1.08 1.58
N PHE A 159 -12.16 -1.30 0.56
CA PHE A 159 -11.67 -1.32 -0.82
C PHE A 159 -11.85 0.03 -1.48
N VAL A 160 -10.79 0.53 -2.11
CA VAL A 160 -10.77 1.74 -2.91
C VAL A 160 -10.50 1.33 -4.35
N ASN A 161 -11.55 1.27 -5.16
CA ASN A 161 -11.38 1.03 -6.58
C ASN A 161 -10.99 2.32 -7.30
N ILE A 162 -9.69 2.58 -7.39
CA ILE A 162 -9.15 3.77 -8.04
C ILE A 162 -9.48 3.74 -9.54
N TRP A 163 -9.85 4.89 -10.10
CA TRP A 163 -10.34 5.06 -11.48
C TRP A 163 -11.72 4.44 -11.79
N GLY A 164 -12.28 3.64 -10.87
CA GLY A 164 -13.61 3.06 -10.98
C GLY A 164 -14.62 3.77 -10.08
N ASP A 165 -14.58 3.45 -8.78
CA ASP A 165 -15.51 4.01 -7.78
C ASP A 165 -15.07 5.41 -7.31
N VAL A 166 -13.78 5.72 -7.40
CA VAL A 166 -13.22 7.05 -7.14
C VAL A 166 -12.39 7.51 -8.33
N ALA A 167 -12.51 8.79 -8.69
CA ALA A 167 -11.91 9.31 -9.92
C ALA A 167 -10.41 9.64 -9.78
N ASN A 168 -9.92 9.80 -8.56
CA ASN A 168 -8.54 10.24 -8.28
C ASN A 168 -8.13 9.93 -6.83
N TYR A 169 -6.85 10.18 -6.53
CA TYR A 169 -6.28 9.90 -5.21
C TYR A 169 -6.73 10.87 -4.12
N GLU A 170 -7.23 12.06 -4.47
CA GLU A 170 -7.81 12.98 -3.49
C GLU A 170 -9.17 12.48 -2.99
N GLU A 171 -10.00 11.89 -3.86
CA GLU A 171 -11.22 11.18 -3.46
C GLU A 171 -10.91 9.92 -2.64
N ALA A 172 -9.91 9.13 -3.07
CA ALA A 172 -9.42 7.99 -2.29
C ALA A 172 -9.02 8.41 -0.86
N LYS A 173 -8.28 9.51 -0.73
CA LYS A 173 -7.87 10.08 0.55
C LYS A 173 -9.05 10.48 1.43
N LYS A 174 -10.08 11.12 0.87
CA LYS A 174 -11.31 11.46 1.61
C LYS A 174 -12.05 10.21 2.11
N LEU A 175 -12.12 9.17 1.28
CA LEU A 175 -12.72 7.89 1.65
C LEU A 175 -11.96 7.26 2.83
N VAL A 176 -10.63 7.14 2.71
CA VAL A 176 -9.78 6.62 3.79
C VAL A 176 -9.92 7.44 5.07
N GLN A 177 -9.95 8.77 4.94
CA GLN A 177 -10.08 9.65 6.10
C GLN A 177 -11.39 9.40 6.86
N LYS A 178 -12.51 9.30 6.13
CA LYS A 178 -13.82 8.98 6.70
C LYS A 178 -13.84 7.58 7.32
N ALA A 179 -13.27 6.59 6.64
CA ALA A 179 -13.37 5.18 7.02
C ALA A 179 -12.47 4.81 8.22
N ILE A 180 -11.26 5.37 8.30
CA ILE A 180 -10.27 5.02 9.33
C ILE A 180 -10.34 5.94 10.54
N PHE A 181 -10.53 7.25 10.35
CA PHE A 181 -10.42 8.21 11.45
C PHE A 181 -11.75 8.67 12.02
N GLY A 182 -12.87 8.36 11.34
CA GLY A 182 -14.16 8.95 11.64
C GLY A 182 -14.14 10.43 11.28
N GLY A 183 -14.92 10.82 10.26
CA GLY A 183 -15.07 12.22 9.87
C GLY A 183 -15.60 13.07 11.01
#